data_AF-A0A519E9C7-F1
#
_entry.id   AF-A0A519E9C7-F1
#
_cell.length_a   1.000
_cell.length_b   1.000
_cell.length_c   1.000
_cell.angle_alpha   90.00
_cell.angle_beta   90.00
_cell.angle_gamma   90.00
#
_symmetry.space_group_name_H-M   'P 1'
#
loop_
_entity.id
_entity.type
_entity.pdbx_description
1 polymer ?
#
loop_
_entity_poly.entity_id
_entity_poly.type
_entity_poly.pdbx_seq_one_letter_code
_entity_poly.pdbx_strand_id
1 'polypeptide(L)'
;MNDKNADKYEFLKHLTAASLPVFIYDPDLIDEIRAYVGAGLIEANLPEGHYPKGQPVQQPAEVLKITRHGRQTVKIVFKLPRWF
;
A
#
# COMPACT_ATOMS: atom_id res chain seq x y z
N MET A 1 23.81 -10.14 -7.16
CA MET A 1 22.98 -9.26 -6.30
C MET A 1 21.89 -8.71 -7.22
N ASN A 2 20.59 -8.98 -7.10
CA ASN A 2 19.80 -9.18 -5.89
C ASN A 2 18.34 -9.58 -6.26
N ASP A 3 18.11 -10.57 -7.13
CA ASP A 3 16.76 -10.87 -7.70
C ASP A 3 15.70 -11.18 -6.62
N LYS A 4 16.09 -11.84 -5.53
CA LYS A 4 15.20 -12.16 -4.40
C LYS A 4 14.58 -10.93 -3.72
N ASN A 5 15.22 -9.76 -3.84
CA ASN A 5 14.66 -8.52 -3.29
C ASN A 5 13.72 -7.82 -4.28
N ALA A 6 13.86 -8.05 -5.59
CA ALA A 6 12.95 -7.46 -6.56
C ALA A 6 11.55 -8.10 -6.45
N ASP A 7 11.50 -9.42 -6.32
CA ASP A 7 10.24 -10.17 -6.14
C ASP A 7 9.49 -9.70 -4.89
N LYS A 8 10.22 -9.42 -3.80
CA LYS A 8 9.64 -8.94 -2.54
C LYS A 8 8.96 -7.57 -2.63
N TYR A 9 9.33 -6.72 -3.58
CA TYR A 9 8.78 -5.36 -3.71
C TYR A 9 8.02 -5.13 -5.02
N GLU A 10 7.81 -6.18 -5.81
CA GLU A 10 7.04 -6.14 -7.06
C GLU A 10 5.61 -5.66 -6.78
N PHE A 11 4.95 -6.22 -5.76
CA PHE A 11 3.60 -5.80 -5.42
C PHE A 11 3.53 -4.34 -4.96
N LEU A 12 4.45 -3.91 -4.09
CA LEU A 12 4.55 -2.51 -3.67
C LEU A 12 4.74 -1.56 -4.86
N LYS A 13 5.55 -1.96 -5.85
CA LYS A 13 5.74 -1.20 -7.09
C LYS A 13 4.43 -1.08 -7.88
N HIS A 14 3.67 -2.17 -8.05
CA HIS A 14 2.35 -2.12 -8.71
C HIS A 14 1.40 -1.18 -7.97
N LEU A 15 1.37 -1.22 -6.64
CA LEU A 15 0.56 -0.31 -5.83
C LEU A 15 0.95 1.16 -6.03
N THR A 16 2.23 1.49 -6.25
CA THR A 16 2.64 2.88 -6.54
C THR A 16 2.16 3.42 -7.89
N ALA A 17 1.86 2.53 -8.84
CA ALA A 17 1.45 2.89 -10.20
C ALA A 17 -0.07 2.74 -10.45
N ALA A 18 -0.79 2.10 -9.53
CA ALA A 18 -2.21 1.82 -9.67
C ALA A 18 -3.07 3.08 -9.56
N SER A 19 -4.15 3.14 -10.35
CA SER A 19 -5.20 4.15 -10.16
C SER A 19 -6.05 3.77 -8.96
N LEU A 20 -6.24 4.71 -8.03
CA LEU A 20 -7.03 4.53 -6.81
C LEU A 20 -8.53 4.72 -7.08
N PRO A 21 -9.42 4.03 -6.33
CA PRO A 21 -9.14 3.06 -5.26
C PRO A 21 -8.73 1.68 -5.78
N VAL A 22 -7.94 0.94 -4.99
CA VAL A 22 -7.52 -0.44 -5.28
C VAL A 22 -8.22 -1.39 -4.32
N PHE A 23 -8.82 -2.46 -4.85
CA PHE A 23 -9.44 -3.53 -4.06
C PHE A 23 -8.59 -4.79 -4.14
N ILE A 24 -8.31 -5.39 -2.98
CA ILE A 24 -7.45 -6.56 -2.86
C ILE A 24 -8.26 -7.64 -2.15
N TYR A 25 -8.46 -8.76 -2.83
CA TYR A 25 -9.24 -9.89 -2.34
C TYR A 25 -8.37 -11.12 -2.05
N ASP A 26 -7.12 -11.09 -2.51
CA ASP A 26 -6.17 -12.19 -2.34
C ASP A 26 -5.56 -12.16 -0.92
N PRO A 27 -5.74 -13.23 -0.12
CA PRO A 27 -5.17 -13.32 1.23
C PRO A 27 -3.64 -13.15 1.28
N ASP A 28 -2.93 -13.67 0.28
CA ASP A 28 -1.45 -13.61 0.26
C ASP A 28 -0.98 -12.16 0.06
N LEU A 29 -1.68 -11.39 -0.80
CA LEU A 29 -1.41 -9.96 -0.99
C LEU A 29 -1.80 -9.11 0.23
N ILE A 30 -2.83 -9.53 0.97
CA ILE A 30 -3.21 -8.89 2.24
C ILE A 30 -2.09 -9.07 3.28
N ASP A 31 -1.52 -10.27 3.37
CA ASP A 31 -0.39 -10.53 4.26
C ASP A 31 0.87 -9.78 3.84
N GLU A 32 1.09 -9.60 2.54
CA GLU A 32 2.17 -8.76 2.02
C GLU A 32 1.99 -7.28 2.42
N ILE A 33 0.75 -6.76 2.38
CA ILE A 33 0.45 -5.42 2.90
C ILE A 33 0.77 -5.31 4.39
N ARG A 34 0.37 -6.30 5.19
CA ARG A 34 0.69 -6.31 6.63
C ARG A 34 2.20 -6.28 6.87
N ALA A 35 2.96 -7.02 6.07
CA ALA A 35 4.42 -6.97 6.13
C ALA A 35 4.98 -5.59 5.75
N TYR A 36 4.43 -4.92 4.73
CA TYR A 36 4.80 -3.55 4.38
C TYR A 36 4.42 -2.52 5.43
N VAL A 37 3.30 -2.70 6.12
CA VAL A 37 2.91 -1.88 7.27
C VAL A 37 3.91 -2.06 8.42
N GLY A 38 4.24 -3.31 8.78
CA GLY A 38 5.27 -3.60 9.78
C GLY A 38 6.65 -3.04 9.43
N ALA A 39 6.96 -2.91 8.13
CA ALA A 39 8.19 -2.32 7.62
C ALA A 39 8.12 -0.78 7.44
N GLY A 40 7.00 -0.12 7.74
CA GLY A 40 6.81 1.32 7.57
C GLY A 40 6.78 1.80 6.11
N LEU A 41 6.56 0.90 5.15
CA LEU A 41 6.47 1.20 3.72
C LEU A 41 5.04 1.61 3.32
N ILE A 42 4.04 1.09 4.03
CA ILE A 42 2.64 1.46 3.94
C ILE A 42 2.16 1.91 5.32
N GLU A 43 1.31 2.92 5.35
CA GLU A 43 0.58 3.37 6.53
C GLU A 43 -0.89 3.01 6.35
N ALA A 44 -1.42 2.28 7.32
CA ALA A 44 -2.83 1.94 7.39
C ALA A 44 -3.55 2.95 8.29
N ASN A 45 -4.55 3.63 7.75
CA ASN A 45 -5.42 4.51 8.50
C ASN A 45 -6.85 4.01 8.39
N LEU A 46 -7.46 3.71 9.54
CA LEU A 46 -8.90 3.55 9.63
C LEU A 46 -9.48 4.96 9.79
N PRO A 47 -10.12 5.54 8.75
CA PRO A 47 -10.72 6.85 8.88
C PRO A 47 -11.76 6.77 10.00
N GLU A 48 -11.72 7.74 10.93
CA GLU A 48 -12.78 7.89 11.92
C GLU A 48 -14.10 8.01 11.17
N GLY A 49 -14.99 7.06 11.39
CA GLY A 49 -16.28 7.03 10.72
C GLY A 49 -17.09 8.25 11.12
N HIS A 50 -17.09 9.28 10.28
CA HIS A 50 -18.14 10.27 10.31
C HIS A 50 -19.40 9.58 9.78
N TYR A 51 -20.19 9.03 10.69
CA TYR A 51 -21.47 8.42 10.38
C TYR A 51 -22.58 9.46 10.57
N PRO A 52 -22.95 10.23 9.53
CA PRO A 52 -24.10 11.12 9.64
C PRO A 52 -25.34 10.31 9.99
N LYS A 53 -26.11 10.77 11.00
CA LYS A 53 -27.33 10.09 11.47
C LYS A 53 -28.27 9.81 10.30
N GLY A 54 -28.61 8.54 10.09
CA GLY A 54 -29.59 8.10 9.08
C GLY A 54 -28.99 7.60 7.76
N GLN A 55 -27.66 7.60 7.58
CA GLN A 55 -27.03 6.94 6.44
C GLN A 55 -26.64 5.49 6.78
N PRO A 56 -26.68 4.56 5.80
CA PRO A 56 -26.19 3.21 5.99
C PRO A 56 -24.72 3.26 6.43
N VAL A 57 -24.42 2.57 7.54
CA VAL A 57 -23.06 2.42 8.06
C VAL A 57 -22.25 1.67 7.01
N GLN A 58 -21.41 2.39 6.27
CA GLN A 58 -20.42 1.77 5.41
C GLN A 58 -19.37 1.15 6.35
N GLN A 59 -19.05 -0.14 6.14
CA GLN A 59 -17.97 -0.77 6.90
C GLN A 59 -16.70 0.07 6.70
N PRO A 60 -15.93 0.36 7.76
CA PRO A 60 -14.74 1.19 7.64
C PRO A 60 -13.78 0.53 6.64
N ALA A 61 -13.57 1.19 5.50
CA ALA A 61 -12.55 0.79 4.55
C ALA A 61 -11.20 1.21 5.12
N GLU A 62 -10.26 0.28 5.23
CA GLU A 62 -8.89 0.60 5.60
C GLU A 62 -8.24 1.41 4.49
N VAL A 63 -7.88 2.67 4.78
CA VAL A 63 -7.23 3.55 3.82
C VAL A 63 -5.73 3.34 3.94
N LEU A 64 -5.14 2.78 2.89
CA LEU A 64 -3.72 2.53 2.81
C LEU A 64 -3.01 3.69 2.08
N LYS A 65 -1.90 4.15 2.66
CA LYS A 65 -1.05 5.19 2.08
C LYS A 65 0.37 4.67 1.96
N ILE A 66 0.93 4.72 0.75
CA ILE A 66 2.35 4.41 0.55
C ILE A 66 3.20 5.55 1.11
N THR A 67 4.08 5.25 2.05
CA THR A 67 4.91 6.25 2.73
C THR A 67 6.01 6.77 1.80
N ARG A 68 6.67 7.87 2.20
CA ARG A 68 7.88 8.35 1.51
C ARG A 68 8.96 7.27 1.48
N HIS A 69 9.10 6.53 2.58
CA HIS A 69 10.04 5.42 2.69
C HIS A 69 9.68 4.30 1.69
N GLY A 70 8.40 3.90 1.63
CA GLY A 70 7.90 2.94 0.64
C GLY A 70 8.25 3.31 -0.80
N ARG A 71 7.98 4.56 -1.20
CA ARG A 71 8.33 5.05 -2.54
C ARG A 71 9.83 5.06 -2.81
N GLN A 72 10.65 5.40 -1.81
CA GLN A 72 12.11 5.38 -1.95
C GLN A 72 12.65 3.95 -2.10
N THR A 73 12.11 3.01 -1.33
CA THR A 73 12.48 1.59 -1.42
C THR A 73 12.23 1.05 -2.82
N VAL A 74 11.04 1.30 -3.40
CA VAL A 74 10.74 0.93 -4.79
C VAL A 74 11.73 1.56 -5.77
N LYS A 75 12.05 2.86 -5.61
CA LYS A 75 13.03 3.53 -6.49
C LYS A 75 14.41 2.88 -6.43
N ILE A 76 14.90 2.55 -5.24
CA ILE A 76 16.24 1.96 -5.03
C ILE A 76 16.29 0.54 -5.62
N VAL A 77 15.27 -0.28 -5.34
CA VAL A 77 15.22 -1.68 -5.78
C VAL A 77 15.12 -1.77 -7.30
N PHE A 78 14.25 -0.96 -7.91
CA PHE A 78 13.98 -1.03 -9.35
C PHE A 78 14.76 -0.01 -10.18
N LYS A 79 15.69 0.74 -9.58
CA LYS A 79 16.50 1.78 -10.23
C LYS A 79 15.67 2.79 -11.04
N LEU A 80 14.50 3.16 -10.52
CA LEU A 80 13.58 4.06 -11.23
C LEU A 80 14.07 5.52 -11.18
N PRO A 81 13.83 6.31 -12.24
CA PRO A 81 14.15 7.74 -12.26
C PRO A 81 13.36 8.53 -11.20
N ARG A 82 13.87 9.72 -10.83
CA ARG A 82 13.21 10.63 -9.89
C ARG A 82 11.92 11.17 -10.51
N TRP A 83 10.76 10.70 -10.04
CA TRP A 83 9.47 11.36 -10.30
C TRP A 83 9.41 12.68 -9.50
N PHE A 84 9.14 13.78 -10.21
CA PHE A 84 8.95 15.15 -9.71
C PHE A 84 7.56 15.33 -9.09
#